data_AF-A0A258D9R7-F1
#
_entry.id   AF-A0A258D9R7-F1
#
_cell.length_a   1.000
_cell.length_b   1.000
_cell.length_c   1.000
_cell.angle_alpha   90.00
_cell.angle_beta   90.00
_cell.angle_gamma   90.00
#
_symmetry.space_group_name_H-M   'P 1'
#
loop_
_entity.id
_entity.type
_entity.pdbx_description
1 polymer ?
#
loop_
_entity_poly.entity_id
_entity_poly.type
_entity_poly.pdbx_seq_one_letter_code
_entity_poly.pdbx_strand_id
1 'polypeptide(L)'
;MASQAKEATEPKGTGPFSPFEWMLSLRYLRARRKEGFISVIAGFSFLGIVLGVATLIIVMAVMNGFRQELLGKILGLNGHMLVQPMESPLTDYAAVAERIAKLKGVRVAVPIVEGQALASSPYNASG
;
A
#
# COMPACT_ATOMS: atom_id res chain seq x y z
N MET A 1 -58.94 -45.28 8.72
CA MET A 1 -57.53 -45.34 8.31
C MET A 1 -57.01 -43.93 8.16
N ALA A 2 -55.90 -43.66 8.86
CA ALA A 2 -55.12 -42.46 9.07
C ALA A 2 -55.44 -41.17 8.29
N SER A 3 -55.71 -40.14 9.11
CA SER A 3 -55.59 -38.71 8.88
C SER A 3 -54.26 -38.33 8.19
N GLN A 4 -54.34 -37.71 7.01
CA GLN A 4 -53.19 -37.02 6.42
C GLN A 4 -53.07 -35.63 7.05
N ALA A 5 -52.14 -35.50 8.00
CA ALA A 5 -51.71 -34.22 8.53
C ALA A 5 -50.89 -33.50 7.45
N LYS A 6 -51.42 -32.38 6.99
CA LYS A 6 -50.81 -31.45 6.03
C LYS A 6 -49.56 -30.85 6.68
N GLU A 7 -48.38 -31.22 6.20
CA GLU A 7 -47.11 -30.61 6.60
C GLU A 7 -47.18 -29.09 6.40
N ALA A 8 -47.17 -28.35 7.50
CA ALA A 8 -47.01 -26.92 7.50
C ALA A 8 -45.56 -26.61 7.10
N THR A 9 -45.37 -26.06 5.91
CA THR A 9 -44.06 -25.62 5.43
C THR A 9 -43.56 -24.50 6.34
N GLU A 10 -42.49 -24.78 7.10
CA GLU A 10 -41.86 -23.81 8.00
C GLU A 10 -41.44 -22.55 7.22
N PRO A 11 -41.70 -21.34 7.74
CA PRO A 11 -41.26 -20.11 7.09
C PRO A 11 -39.74 -20.08 7.10
N LYS A 12 -39.15 -20.13 5.90
CA LYS A 12 -37.71 -20.06 5.67
C LYS A 12 -37.18 -18.77 6.31
N GLY A 13 -36.50 -18.93 7.46
CA GLY A 13 -35.90 -17.82 8.19
C GLY A 13 -35.00 -17.00 7.26
N THR A 14 -35.22 -15.70 7.26
CA THR A 14 -34.44 -14.75 6.48
C THR A 14 -32.97 -14.86 6.90
N GLY A 15 -32.10 -15.19 5.94
CA GLY A 15 -30.66 -15.30 6.19
C GLY A 15 -30.05 -13.97 6.65
N PRO A 16 -28.92 -14.02 7.38
CA PRO A 16 -28.24 -12.82 7.85
C PRO A 16 -27.86 -11.91 6.68
N PHE A 17 -27.99 -10.59 6.85
CA PHE A 17 -27.74 -9.56 5.85
C PHE A 17 -28.72 -9.55 4.66
N SER A 18 -29.98 -9.93 4.89
CA SER A 18 -30.99 -9.84 3.84
C SER A 18 -31.29 -8.39 3.42
N PRO A 19 -31.82 -8.18 2.20
CA PRO A 19 -32.29 -6.87 1.75
C PRO A 19 -33.33 -6.25 2.70
N PHE A 20 -34.11 -7.10 3.39
CA PHE A 20 -35.09 -6.67 4.38
C PHE A 20 -34.45 -6.06 5.63
N GLU A 21 -33.36 -6.64 6.14
CA GLU A 21 -32.61 -6.11 7.29
C GLU A 21 -31.92 -4.77 6.95
N TRP A 22 -31.34 -4.66 5.77
CA TRP A 22 -30.76 -3.41 5.28
C TRP A 22 -31.83 -2.31 5.14
N MET A 23 -32.98 -2.65 4.55
CA MET A 23 -34.13 -1.74 4.44
C MET A 23 -34.64 -1.27 5.81
N LEU A 24 -34.71 -2.19 6.78
CA LEU A 24 -35.11 -1.87 8.15
C LEU A 24 -34.08 -0.94 8.83
N SER A 25 -32.80 -1.29 8.73
CA SER A 25 -31.70 -0.53 9.32
C SER A 25 -31.62 0.90 8.76
N LEU A 26 -31.68 1.07 7.43
CA LEU A 26 -31.71 2.40 6.80
C LEU A 26 -32.95 3.20 7.20
N ARG A 27 -34.11 2.54 7.30
CA ARG A 27 -35.36 3.20 7.73
C ARG A 27 -35.23 3.70 9.16
N TYR A 28 -34.65 2.93 10.08
CA TYR A 28 -34.44 3.38 11.46
C TYR A 28 -33.37 4.46 11.58
N LEU A 29 -32.29 4.38 10.80
CA LEU A 29 -31.29 5.45 10.70
C LEU A 29 -31.89 6.76 10.16
N ARG A 30 -32.83 6.68 9.21
CA ARG A 30 -33.45 7.84 8.54
C ARG A 30 -34.72 8.37 9.22
N ALA A 31 -35.40 7.57 10.05
CA ALA A 31 -36.75 7.89 10.57
C ALA A 31 -36.79 8.85 11.78
N ARG A 32 -35.67 9.41 12.24
CA ARG A 32 -35.62 10.40 13.36
C ARG A 32 -36.26 11.78 13.06
N ARG A 33 -37.23 11.86 12.15
CA ARG A 33 -37.90 13.11 11.73
C ARG A 33 -38.71 13.83 12.83
N LYS A 34 -39.10 13.16 13.92
CA LYS A 34 -39.97 13.76 14.95
C LYS A 34 -39.23 14.57 16.02
N GLU A 35 -37.91 14.45 16.11
CA GLU A 35 -37.08 15.15 17.09
C GLU A 35 -35.93 15.87 16.36
N GLY A 36 -36.24 16.99 15.70
CA GLY A 36 -35.29 17.72 14.85
C GLY A 36 -33.95 18.02 15.52
N PHE A 37 -33.96 18.36 16.82
CA PHE A 37 -32.75 18.63 17.61
C PHE A 37 -31.82 17.41 17.69
N ILE A 38 -32.40 16.21 17.84
CA ILE A 38 -31.64 14.96 17.93
C ILE A 38 -31.08 14.56 16.56
N SER A 39 -31.80 14.83 15.48
CA SER A 39 -31.30 14.60 14.11
C SER A 39 -30.10 15.51 13.78
N VAL A 40 -30.10 16.75 14.27
CA VAL A 40 -28.99 17.69 14.06
C VAL A 40 -27.73 17.22 14.78
N ILE A 41 -27.84 16.85 16.06
CA ILE A 41 -26.72 16.32 16.84
C ILE A 41 -26.15 15.05 16.20
N ALA A 42 -27.02 14.12 15.78
CA ALA A 42 -26.58 12.89 15.09
C ALA A 42 -25.81 13.19 13.79
N GLY A 43 -26.24 14.19 13.02
CA GLY A 43 -25.53 14.63 11.81
C GLY A 43 -24.13 15.18 12.13
N PHE A 44 -24.01 16.07 13.12
CA PHE A 44 -22.72 16.61 13.53
C PHE A 44 -21.78 15.55 14.11
N SER A 45 -22.29 14.64 14.94
CA SER A 45 -21.49 13.52 15.48
C SER A 45 -20.98 12.60 14.37
N PHE A 46 -21.84 12.25 13.40
CA PHE A 46 -21.44 11.43 12.26
C PHE A 46 -20.36 12.13 11.43
N LEU A 47 -20.55 13.41 11.12
CA LEU A 47 -19.57 14.21 10.37
C LEU A 47 -18.21 14.27 11.09
N GLY A 48 -18.24 14.48 12.42
CA GLY A 48 -17.03 14.53 13.24
C GLY A 48 -16.26 13.21 13.25
N ILE A 49 -16.95 12.07 13.36
CA ILE A 49 -16.32 10.75 13.31
C ILE A 49 -15.70 10.50 11.94
N VAL A 50 -16.43 10.81 10.86
CA VAL A 50 -15.93 10.64 9.49
C VAL A 50 -14.66 11.46 9.29
N LEU A 51 -14.67 12.75 9.67
CA LEU A 51 -13.50 13.62 9.52
C LEU A 51 -12.32 13.17 10.39
N GLY A 52 -12.58 12.76 11.64
CA GLY A 52 -11.54 12.29 12.55
C GLY A 52 -10.86 11.01 12.06
N VAL A 53 -11.65 10.00 11.69
CA VAL A 53 -11.13 8.73 11.18
C VAL A 53 -10.44 8.92 9.83
N ALA A 54 -11.01 9.72 8.92
CA ALA A 54 -10.39 10.02 7.64
C ALA A 54 -9.01 10.67 7.81
N THR A 55 -8.88 11.62 8.74
CA THR A 55 -7.60 12.28 9.02
C THR A 55 -6.56 11.28 9.53
N LEU A 56 -6.92 10.40 10.46
CA LEU A 56 -6.02 9.36 10.98
C LEU A 56 -5.56 8.39 9.86
N ILE A 57 -6.48 7.95 9.01
CA ILE A 57 -6.16 7.07 7.87
C ILE A 57 -5.19 7.77 6.91
N ILE A 58 -5.44 9.03 6.56
CA ILE A 58 -4.60 9.80 5.64
C ILE A 58 -3.18 9.94 6.20
N VAL A 59 -3.02 10.35 7.45
CA VAL A 59 -1.70 10.53 8.08
C VAL A 59 -0.92 9.22 8.06
N MET A 60 -1.58 8.11 8.43
CA MET A 60 -0.95 6.79 8.40
C MET A 60 -0.54 6.39 6.97
N ALA A 61 -1.40 6.63 5.99
CA ALA A 61 -1.11 6.32 4.58
C ALA A 61 0.10 7.12 4.07
N VAL A 62 0.16 8.42 4.37
CA VAL A 62 1.28 9.28 3.97
C VAL A 62 2.58 8.82 4.63
N MET A 63 2.58 8.61 5.95
CA MET A 63 3.79 8.20 6.67
C MET A 63 4.30 6.82 6.23
N ASN A 64 3.39 5.87 5.98
CA ASN A 64 3.76 4.56 5.49
C ASN A 64 4.32 4.62 4.06
N GLY A 65 3.66 5.38 3.16
CA GLY A 65 4.14 5.58 1.79
C GLY A 65 5.51 6.26 1.73
N PHE A 66 5.69 7.34 2.49
CA PHE A 66 6.98 8.05 2.58
C PHE A 66 8.09 7.17 3.16
N ARG A 67 7.80 6.37 4.19
CA ARG A 67 8.78 5.42 4.74
C ARG A 67 9.31 4.48 3.67
N GLN A 68 8.43 3.90 2.85
CA GLN A 68 8.83 2.99 1.78
C GLN A 68 9.66 3.70 0.71
N GLU A 69 9.26 4.91 0.30
CA GLU A 69 9.99 5.70 -0.69
C GLU A 69 11.39 6.10 -0.19
N LEU A 70 11.51 6.54 1.06
CA LEU A 70 12.78 6.95 1.66
C LEU A 70 13.70 5.76 1.87
N LEU A 71 13.20 4.67 2.46
CA LEU A 71 13.99 3.45 2.62
C LEU A 71 14.40 2.87 1.27
N GLY A 72 13.51 2.90 0.27
CA GLY A 72 13.79 2.48 -1.09
C GLY A 72 14.90 3.32 -1.75
N LYS A 73 14.92 4.64 -1.55
CA LYS A 73 15.98 5.50 -2.09
C LYS A 73 17.32 5.34 -1.37
N ILE A 74 17.29 5.21 -0.05
CA ILE A 74 18.51 5.05 0.77
C ILE A 74 19.14 3.66 0.55
N LEU A 75 18.32 2.61 0.55
CA LEU A 75 18.80 1.23 0.42
C LEU A 75 18.90 0.76 -1.04
N GLY A 76 18.11 1.31 -1.96
CA GLY A 76 18.07 0.89 -3.36
C GLY A 76 19.26 1.34 -4.19
N LEU A 77 20.01 2.36 -3.74
CA LEU A 77 21.22 2.84 -4.43
C LEU A 77 22.50 2.13 -3.98
N ASN A 78 22.45 1.39 -2.87
CA ASN A 78 23.60 0.64 -2.38
C ASN A 78 23.53 -0.79 -2.93
N GLY A 79 24.44 -1.13 -3.84
CA GLY A 79 24.69 -2.52 -4.18
C GLY A 79 24.94 -3.31 -2.90
N HIS A 80 24.20 -4.39 -2.68
CA HIS A 80 24.27 -5.16 -1.42
C HIS A 80 25.67 -5.76 -1.18
N MET A 81 26.48 -5.86 -2.23
CA MET A 81 27.88 -6.26 -2.20
C MET A 81 28.67 -5.43 -3.21
N LEU A 82 29.82 -4.91 -2.79
CA LEU A 82 30.80 -4.27 -3.66
C LEU A 82 31.99 -5.22 -3.84
N VAL A 83 32.41 -5.46 -5.08
CA VAL A 83 33.58 -6.29 -5.39
C VAL A 83 34.64 -5.39 -5.99
N GLN A 84 35.77 -5.25 -5.31
CA GLN A 84 36.89 -4.40 -5.74
C GLN A 84 38.15 -5.24 -5.94
N PRO A 85 38.98 -4.94 -6.94
CA PRO A 85 40.27 -5.58 -7.11
C PRO A 85 41.24 -5.13 -6.00
N MET A 86 42.08 -6.06 -5.50
CA MET A 86 42.99 -5.75 -4.38
C MET A 86 44.30 -5.09 -4.81
N GLU A 87 44.92 -5.53 -5.91
CA GLU A 87 46.30 -5.12 -6.25
C GLU A 87 46.50 -4.74 -7.73
N SER A 88 45.53 -5.00 -8.61
CA SER A 88 45.68 -4.77 -10.05
C SER A 88 44.42 -4.17 -10.67
N PRO A 89 44.52 -3.33 -11.72
CA PRO A 89 43.36 -2.83 -12.43
C PRO A 89 42.49 -3.98 -12.94
N LEU A 90 41.17 -3.90 -12.71
CA LEU A 90 40.21 -4.88 -13.18
C LEU A 90 40.07 -4.77 -14.71
N THR A 91 40.85 -5.55 -15.45
CA THR A 91 40.87 -5.57 -16.92
C THR A 91 39.81 -6.50 -17.49
N ASP A 92 39.41 -7.53 -16.74
CA ASP A 92 38.44 -8.57 -17.11
C ASP A 92 37.06 -8.35 -16.47
N TYR A 93 36.67 -7.09 -16.27
CA TYR A 93 35.42 -6.70 -15.60
C TYR A 93 34.17 -7.39 -16.17
N ALA A 94 34.10 -7.57 -17.50
CA ALA A 94 32.95 -8.18 -18.17
C ALA A 94 32.81 -9.68 -17.82
N ALA A 95 33.93 -10.41 -17.83
CA ALA A 95 33.94 -11.85 -17.51
C ALA A 95 33.64 -12.09 -16.02
N VAL A 96 34.17 -11.23 -15.14
CA VAL A 96 33.90 -11.28 -13.70
C VAL A 96 32.43 -10.97 -13.41
N ALA A 97 31.86 -9.94 -14.03
CA ALA A 97 30.45 -9.59 -13.88
C ALA A 97 29.51 -10.74 -14.32
N GLU A 98 29.81 -11.39 -15.45
CA GLU A 98 29.02 -12.53 -15.93
C GLU A 98 29.09 -13.73 -14.99
N ARG A 99 30.27 -14.03 -14.43
CA ARG A 99 30.44 -15.09 -13.43
C ARG A 99 29.65 -14.80 -12.15
N ILE A 100 29.64 -13.55 -11.69
CA ILE A 100 28.90 -13.13 -10.49
C ILE A 100 27.39 -13.18 -10.76
N ALA A 101 26.93 -12.74 -11.93
CA ALA A 101 25.51 -12.78 -12.30
C ALA A 101 24.92 -14.20 -12.34
N LYS A 102 25.75 -15.23 -12.57
CA LYS A 102 25.34 -16.64 -12.58
C LYS A 102 25.18 -17.25 -11.17
N LEU A 103 25.59 -16.56 -10.11
CA LEU A 103 25.50 -17.05 -8.74
C LEU A 103 24.05 -16.97 -8.21
N LYS A 104 23.63 -18.00 -7.48
CA LYS A 104 22.27 -18.07 -6.90
C LYS A 104 22.11 -16.98 -5.84
N GLY A 105 21.16 -16.08 -6.06
CA GLY A 105 20.85 -14.95 -5.16
C GLY A 105 21.28 -13.57 -5.69
N VAL A 106 22.08 -13.53 -6.76
CA VAL A 106 22.43 -12.27 -7.43
C VAL A 106 21.30 -11.88 -8.38
N ARG A 107 20.63 -10.74 -8.12
CA ARG A 107 19.61 -10.20 -9.03
C ARG A 107 20.21 -9.44 -10.22
N VAL A 108 21.24 -8.63 -9.97
CA VAL A 108 21.90 -7.78 -10.95
C VAL A 108 23.37 -7.62 -10.54
N ALA A 109 24.28 -7.72 -11.51
CA ALA A 109 25.69 -7.36 -11.36
C ALA A 109 26.00 -6.24 -12.37
N VAL A 110 26.43 -5.07 -11.88
CA VAL A 110 26.77 -3.91 -12.71
C VAL A 110 28.22 -3.52 -12.44
N PRO A 111 29.09 -3.44 -13.47
CA PRO A 111 30.42 -2.88 -13.31
C PRO A 111 30.33 -1.35 -13.15
N ILE A 112 31.04 -0.80 -12.17
CA ILE A 112 31.09 0.64 -11.90
C ILE A 112 32.54 1.11 -11.98
N VAL A 113 32.76 2.27 -12.62
CA VAL A 113 34.05 2.97 -12.66
C VAL A 113 33.85 4.33 -12.02
N GLU A 114 34.61 4.62 -10.97
CA GLU A 114 34.63 5.92 -10.30
C GLU A 114 35.89 6.69 -10.74
N GLY A 115 35.71 7.90 -11.24
CA GLY A 115 36.80 8.76 -11.68
C GLY A 115 36.37 10.22 -11.72
N GLN A 116 37.31 11.13 -11.48
CA GLN A 116 37.08 12.56 -11.63
C GLN A 116 37.09 12.91 -13.12
N ALA A 117 36.04 13.57 -13.60
CA ALA A 117 35.94 14.04 -14.98
C ALA A 117 35.91 15.57 -14.98
N LEU A 118 36.75 16.19 -15.81
CA LEU A 118 36.72 17.64 -16.05
C LEU A 118 36.05 17.88 -17.41
N ALA A 119 35.02 18.72 -17.44
CA ALA A 119 34.39 19.15 -18.68
C ALA A 119 34.88 20.56 -19.02
N SER A 120 35.49 20.72 -20.20
CA SER A 120 35.97 22.01 -20.69
C SER A 120 35.23 22.42 -21.95
N SER A 121 34.89 23.71 -22.01
CA SER A 121 34.29 24.42 -23.14
C SER A 121 35.21 25.58 -23.52
N PRO A 122 35.21 26.05 -24.78
CA PRO A 122 36.05 27.16 -25.24
C PRO A 122 35.95 28.44 -24.39
N TYR A 123 34.88 28.59 -23.61
CA TYR A 123 34.63 29.75 -22.76
C TYR A 123 34.78 29.46 -21.26
N ASN A 124 34.82 28.20 -20.83
CA ASN A 124 34.98 27.85 -19.41
C ASN A 124 35.25 26.35 -19.19
N ALA A 125 35.99 26.01 -18.13
CA ALA A 125 36.16 24.63 -17.67
C ALA A 125 35.64 24.46 -16.25
N SER A 126 34.84 23.42 -16.02
CA SER A 126 34.36 23.04 -14.69
C SER A 126 34.67 21.57 -14.44
N GLY A 127 35.14 21.29 -13.23
CA GLY A 127 35.23 19.93 -12.70
C GLY A 127 33.97 19.47 -12.01
#